data_AF-A0A2M9P759-F1
#
_entry.id   AF-A0A2M9P759-F1
#
_cell.length_a   1.000
_cell.length_b   1.000
_cell.length_c   1.000
_cell.angle_alpha   90.00
_cell.angle_beta   90.00
_cell.angle_gamma   90.00
#
_symmetry.space_group_name_H-M   'P 1'
#
loop_
_entity.id
_entity.type
_entity.pdbx_description
1 polymer ?
#
loop_
_entity_poly.entity_id
_entity_poly.type
_entity_poly.pdbx_seq_one_letter_code
_entity_poly.pdbx_strand_id
1 'polypeptide(L)'
;PLETPLGRKRAIDQSSCNKDFSCLKGFCPSFVTLEGAKPRKPARVALEIPDLPAPVLPELTATTWNIVVTGVGGTGVVTVGALLAMAAHLEGLGAGVMEMAGLAQKGGAVHIHCRIARSPAEITAIRVAVGEADALIGGDLEGLGAGVMEMAGLAQKGGAVHIHCRIARSPA
;
A
#
# COMPACT_ATOMS: atom_id res chain seq x y z
N PRO A 1 4.93 -4.47 26.39
CA PRO A 1 5.22 -5.57 27.35
C PRO A 1 3.89 -6.02 27.95
N LEU A 2 3.72 -7.31 28.24
CA LEU A 2 2.47 -7.91 28.71
C LEU A 2 2.70 -8.59 30.05
N GLU A 3 1.88 -8.24 31.04
CA GLU A 3 1.87 -8.93 32.34
C GLU A 3 1.18 -10.29 32.19
N THR A 4 1.79 -11.34 32.72
CA THR A 4 1.24 -12.71 32.69
C THR A 4 1.45 -13.35 34.06
N PRO A 5 0.70 -14.43 34.39
CA PRO A 5 0.92 -15.20 35.62
C PRO A 5 2.34 -15.78 35.76
N LEU A 6 3.11 -15.87 34.66
CA LEU A 6 4.50 -16.34 34.63
C LEU A 6 5.51 -15.17 34.60
N GLY A 7 5.10 -13.99 35.07
CA GLY A 7 5.88 -12.76 35.09
C GLY A 7 5.72 -11.90 33.85
N ARG A 8 6.40 -10.75 33.84
CA ARG A 8 6.39 -9.78 32.74
C ARG A 8 7.04 -10.35 31.49
N LYS A 9 6.31 -10.39 30.37
CA LYS A 9 6.82 -10.88 29.08
C LYS A 9 6.92 -9.73 28.06
N ARG A 10 7.90 -9.82 27.15
CA ARG A 10 7.96 -8.94 25.97
C ARG A 10 6.87 -9.40 24.99
N ALA A 11 6.03 -8.46 24.55
CA ALA A 11 5.04 -8.70 23.52
C ALA A 11 5.65 -8.31 22.17
N ILE A 12 5.38 -9.11 21.14
CA ILE A 12 5.74 -8.78 19.76
C ILE A 12 4.75 -7.73 19.29
N ASP A 13 5.28 -6.61 18.83
CA ASP A 13 4.49 -5.64 18.09
C ASP A 13 4.20 -6.20 16.70
N GLN A 14 2.93 -6.51 16.46
CA GLN A 14 2.47 -7.14 15.22
C GLN A 14 2.43 -6.15 14.04
N SER A 15 2.57 -4.85 14.29
CA SER A 15 2.69 -3.83 13.23
C SER A 15 4.09 -3.83 12.64
N SER A 16 5.12 -3.83 13.49
CA SER A 16 6.53 -3.84 13.07
C SER A 16 7.11 -5.23 12.76
N CYS A 17 6.37 -6.31 13.01
CA CYS A 17 6.84 -7.67 12.74
C CYS A 17 6.80 -8.02 11.24
N ASN A 18 7.97 -8.20 10.63
CA ASN A 18 8.13 -8.62 9.21
C ASN A 18 7.63 -10.05 8.92
N LYS A 19 7.33 -10.85 9.95
CA LYS A 19 6.90 -12.26 9.85
C LYS A 19 7.77 -13.13 8.92
N ASP A 20 9.04 -12.77 8.74
CA ASP A 20 10.01 -13.54 7.96
C ASP A 20 10.59 -14.72 8.78
N PHE A 21 10.15 -14.87 10.03
CA PHE A 21 10.53 -15.91 10.99
C PHE A 21 12.04 -16.04 11.19
N SER A 22 12.82 -15.01 10.83
CA SER A 22 14.28 -14.98 10.96
C SER A 22 14.74 -15.16 12.41
N CYS A 23 13.92 -14.76 13.37
CA CYS A 23 14.08 -15.00 14.80
C CYS A 23 14.18 -16.49 15.19
N LEU A 24 13.63 -17.41 14.40
CA LEU A 24 13.79 -18.85 14.62
C LEU A 24 15.23 -19.33 14.35
N LYS A 25 15.97 -18.62 13.49
CA LYS A 25 17.38 -18.94 13.21
C LYS A 25 18.32 -18.60 14.38
N GLY A 26 17.87 -17.76 15.32
CA GLY A 26 18.66 -17.23 16.43
C GLY A 26 18.25 -17.72 17.81
N PHE A 27 17.60 -18.88 17.94
CA PHE A 27 17.10 -19.42 19.21
C PHE A 27 16.26 -18.41 20.01
N CYS A 28 15.31 -17.74 19.36
CA CYS A 28 14.45 -16.78 20.04
C CYS A 28 13.63 -17.48 21.14
N PRO A 29 13.83 -17.15 22.43
CA PRO A 29 13.16 -17.81 23.56
C PRO A 29 11.68 -17.42 23.69
N SER A 30 11.15 -16.64 22.73
CA SER A 30 9.76 -16.18 22.69
C SER A 30 8.84 -17.07 21.87
N PHE A 31 9.37 -18.09 21.19
CA PHE A 31 8.58 -19.06 20.45
C PHE A 31 8.59 -20.42 21.16
N VAL A 32 7.41 -21.03 21.27
CA VAL A 32 7.25 -22.44 21.60
C VAL A 32 6.73 -23.15 20.36
N THR A 33 7.34 -24.26 19.99
CA THR A 33 6.87 -25.08 18.86
C THR A 33 5.78 -26.02 19.38
N LEU A 34 4.60 -25.95 18.78
CA LEU A 34 3.50 -26.85 19.10
C LEU A 34 3.36 -27.88 17.98
N GLU A 35 3.66 -29.14 18.27
CA GLU A 35 3.42 -30.24 17.34
C GLU A 35 1.92 -30.53 17.23
N GLY A 36 1.41 -30.66 15.99
CA GLY A 36 0.00 -30.95 15.73
C GLY A 36 -0.96 -29.77 15.91
N ALA A 37 -0.48 -28.58 16.29
CA ALA A 37 -1.33 -27.39 16.37
C ALA A 37 -1.80 -26.94 14.97
N LYS A 38 -3.11 -26.71 14.83
CA LYS A 38 -3.70 -26.14 13.61
C LYS A 38 -3.92 -24.64 13.81
N PRO A 39 -3.40 -23.77 12.93
CA PRO A 39 -3.67 -22.34 13.01
C PRO A 39 -5.18 -22.08 13.00
N ARG A 40 -5.66 -21.29 13.97
CA ARG A 40 -7.06 -20.85 13.98
C ARG A 40 -7.30 -20.03 12.72
N LYS A 41 -8.03 -20.59 11.76
CA LYS A 41 -8.51 -19.83 10.61
C LYS A 41 -9.59 -18.87 11.12
N PRO A 42 -9.45 -17.55 10.95
CA PRO A 42 -10.54 -16.64 11.24
C PRO A 42 -11.74 -17.07 10.38
N ALA A 43 -12.95 -17.00 10.96
CA ALA A 43 -14.16 -17.18 10.17
C ALA A 43 -14.11 -16.18 9.01
N ARG A 44 -14.31 -16.68 7.79
CA ARG A 44 -14.40 -15.82 6.62
C ARG A 44 -15.68 -15.02 6.81
N VAL A 45 -15.55 -13.73 7.12
CA VAL A 45 -16.70 -12.84 7.07
C VAL A 45 -17.07 -12.77 5.59
N ALA A 46 -18.24 -13.30 5.24
CA ALA A 46 -18.81 -13.03 3.95
C ALA A 46 -19.12 -11.54 3.95
N LEU A 47 -18.32 -10.76 3.20
CA LEU A 47 -18.76 -9.42 2.81
C LEU A 47 -19.85 -9.63 1.77
N GLU A 48 -21.09 -9.39 2.16
CA GLU A 48 -22.15 -9.13 1.19
C GLU A 48 -21.83 -7.77 0.56
N ILE A 49 -21.23 -7.82 -0.63
CA ILE A 49 -21.04 -6.63 -1.45
C ILE A 49 -22.41 -6.37 -2.07
N PRO A 50 -23.08 -5.26 -1.72
CA PRO A 50 -24.35 -4.91 -2.35
C PRO A 50 -24.15 -4.73 -3.85
N ASP A 51 -25.23 -4.78 -4.62
CA ASP A 51 -25.18 -4.46 -6.04
C ASP A 51 -24.76 -2.99 -6.20
N LEU A 52 -23.48 -2.78 -6.52
CA LEU A 52 -22.88 -1.46 -6.64
C LEU A 52 -23.14 -0.96 -8.06
N PRO A 53 -23.60 0.29 -8.24
CA PRO A 53 -23.73 0.85 -9.57
C PRO A 53 -22.38 0.86 -10.26
N ALA A 54 -22.39 0.66 -11.58
CA ALA A 54 -21.17 0.80 -12.38
C ALA A 54 -20.57 2.19 -12.14
N PRO A 55 -19.27 2.29 -11.81
CA PRO A 55 -18.65 3.58 -11.60
C PRO A 55 -18.68 4.38 -12.90
N VAL A 56 -18.98 5.67 -12.79
CA VAL A 56 -18.80 6.59 -13.91
C VAL A 56 -17.30 6.74 -14.12
N LEU A 57 -16.79 6.19 -15.22
CA LEU A 57 -15.38 6.30 -15.56
C LEU A 57 -15.11 7.74 -15.99
N PRO A 58 -14.11 8.42 -15.39
CA PRO A 58 -13.73 9.74 -15.86
C PRO A 58 -13.15 9.62 -17.27
N GLU A 59 -13.56 10.51 -18.17
CA GLU A 59 -12.84 10.67 -19.43
C GLU A 59 -11.47 11.28 -19.15
N LEU A 60 -10.45 10.89 -19.93
CA LEU A 60 -9.17 11.60 -19.94
C LEU A 60 -9.36 12.98 -20.61
N THR A 61 -9.90 13.93 -19.84
CA THR A 61 -10.16 15.31 -20.29
C THR A 61 -8.89 16.18 -20.25
N ALA A 62 -7.93 15.83 -19.40
CA ALA A 62 -6.61 16.45 -19.31
C ALA A 62 -5.58 15.68 -20.14
N THR A 63 -4.44 16.33 -20.43
CA THR A 63 -3.33 15.71 -21.19
C THR A 63 -2.78 14.45 -20.51
N THR A 64 -2.77 14.43 -19.17
CA THR A 64 -2.35 13.28 -18.37
C THR A 64 -3.22 13.14 -17.12
N TRP A 65 -3.51 11.92 -16.71
CA TRP A 65 -4.05 11.56 -15.41
C TRP A 65 -2.92 11.07 -14.50
N ASN A 66 -2.74 11.73 -13.37
CA ASN A 66 -1.58 11.59 -12.49
C ASN A 66 -1.97 10.85 -11.20
N ILE A 67 -1.35 9.70 -10.99
CA ILE A 67 -1.57 8.83 -9.83
C ILE A 67 -0.28 8.75 -9.04
N VAL A 68 -0.39 8.94 -7.73
CA VAL A 68 0.71 8.68 -6.80
C VAL A 68 0.32 7.51 -5.90
N VAL A 69 1.19 6.51 -5.81
CA VAL A 69 1.01 5.37 -4.90
C VAL A 69 2.13 5.41 -3.86
N THR A 70 1.80 5.27 -2.59
CA THR A 70 2.80 5.28 -1.51
C THR A 70 2.58 4.14 -0.54
N GLY A 71 3.67 3.66 0.06
CA GLY A 71 3.65 2.71 1.18
C GLY A 71 5.05 2.23 1.50
N VAL A 72 5.16 1.09 2.16
CA VAL A 72 6.40 0.50 2.62
C VAL A 72 6.91 -0.57 1.66
N GLY A 73 8.21 -0.62 1.41
CA GLY A 73 8.83 -1.66 0.59
C GLY A 73 8.47 -3.07 1.07
N GLY A 74 8.02 -3.92 0.14
CA GLY A 74 7.56 -5.28 0.43
C GLY A 74 6.04 -5.44 0.60
N THR A 75 5.26 -4.36 0.54
CA THR A 75 3.78 -4.39 0.66
C THR A 75 3.05 -4.53 -0.67
N GLY A 76 3.77 -4.57 -1.80
CA GLY A 76 3.20 -4.66 -3.14
C GLY A 76 2.92 -3.32 -3.82
N VAL A 77 3.36 -2.19 -3.24
CA VAL A 77 3.21 -0.84 -3.84
C VAL A 77 3.79 -0.76 -5.26
N VAL A 78 4.98 -1.32 -5.49
CA VAL A 78 5.61 -1.42 -6.81
C VAL A 78 4.74 -2.21 -7.80
N THR A 79 4.13 -3.29 -7.32
CA THR A 79 3.24 -4.13 -8.13
C THR A 79 2.02 -3.35 -8.61
N VAL A 80 1.48 -2.45 -7.79
CA VAL A 80 0.36 -1.58 -8.19
C VAL A 80 0.74 -0.71 -9.40
N GLY A 81 1.92 -0.10 -9.38
CA GLY A 81 2.43 0.70 -10.50
C GLY A 81 2.52 -0.10 -11.80
N ALA A 82 3.09 -1.30 -11.73
CA ALA A 82 3.20 -2.19 -12.89
C ALA A 82 1.82 -2.63 -13.44
N LEU A 83 0.86 -2.91 -12.55
CA LEU A 83 -0.49 -3.28 -12.94
C LEU A 83 -1.22 -2.13 -13.64
N LEU A 84 -1.07 -0.89 -13.15
CA LEU A 84 -1.65 0.28 -13.78
C LEU A 84 -1.07 0.51 -15.18
N ALA A 85 0.24 0.38 -15.35
CA ALA A 85 0.89 0.50 -16.66
C ALA A 85 0.40 -0.58 -17.64
N MET A 86 0.28 -1.82 -17.17
CA MET A 86 -0.22 -2.92 -18.02
C MET A 86 -1.69 -2.72 -18.39
N ALA A 87 -2.54 -2.29 -17.45
CA ALA A 87 -3.94 -2.00 -17.73
C ALA A 87 -4.07 -0.90 -18.78
N ALA A 88 -3.34 0.21 -18.62
CA ALA A 88 -3.30 1.28 -19.61
C ALA A 88 -2.81 0.78 -20.99
N HIS A 89 -1.78 -0.07 -21.01
CA HIS A 89 -1.29 -0.67 -22.26
C HIS A 89 -2.35 -1.53 -22.96
N LEU A 90 -3.09 -2.35 -22.21
CA LEU A 90 -4.17 -3.19 -22.75
C LEU A 90 -5.32 -2.34 -23.30
N GLU A 91 -5.55 -1.14 -22.77
CA GLU A 91 -6.53 -0.17 -23.27
C GLU A 91 -5.99 0.71 -24.41
N GLY A 92 -4.73 0.51 -24.85
CA GLY A 92 -4.10 1.30 -25.91
C GLY A 92 -3.69 2.72 -25.47
N LEU A 93 -3.65 2.98 -24.17
CA LEU A 93 -3.24 4.25 -23.57
C LEU A 93 -1.72 4.32 -23.38
N GLY A 94 -1.21 5.54 -23.23
CA GLY A 94 0.16 5.79 -22.79
C GLY A 94 0.27 5.69 -21.27
N ALA A 95 1.34 5.05 -20.78
CA ALA A 95 1.66 5.00 -19.36
C ALA A 95 3.14 5.31 -19.10
N GLY A 96 3.41 6.15 -18.10
CA GLY A 96 4.73 6.43 -17.59
C GLY A 96 4.76 6.13 -16.10
N VAL A 97 5.68 5.28 -15.65
CA VAL A 97 5.82 4.90 -14.24
C VAL A 97 7.25 5.15 -13.76
N MET A 98 7.38 5.78 -12.61
CA MET A 98 8.65 6.06 -11.94
C MET A 98 8.53 5.63 -10.49
N GLU A 99 9.46 4.79 -10.06
CA GLU A 99 9.51 4.25 -8.71
C GLU A 99 10.65 4.91 -7.94
N MET A 100 10.31 5.50 -6.80
CA MET A 100 11.26 6.06 -5.87
C MET A 100 11.25 5.20 -4.61
N ALA A 101 12.20 4.29 -4.52
CA ALA A 101 12.48 3.54 -3.31
C ALA A 101 13.46 4.34 -2.44
N GLY A 102 13.12 4.57 -1.17
CA GLY A 102 14.07 5.15 -0.22
C GLY A 102 15.30 4.26 0.01
N LEU A 103 16.36 4.82 0.58
CA LEU A 103 17.64 4.13 0.88
C LEU A 103 17.52 2.92 1.82
N ALA A 104 16.36 2.70 2.44
CA ALA A 104 16.17 1.65 3.42
C ALA A 104 15.95 0.28 2.75
N GLN A 105 16.89 -0.64 3.00
CA GLN A 105 16.91 -2.02 2.50
C GLN A 105 15.69 -2.87 2.93
N LYS A 106 15.00 -2.51 4.02
CA LYS A 106 13.72 -3.07 4.47
C LYS A 106 12.93 -1.97 5.19
N GLY A 107 11.61 -1.92 5.01
CA GLY A 107 10.75 -0.98 5.74
C GLY A 107 10.83 0.49 5.25
N GLY A 108 11.51 0.75 4.13
CA GLY A 108 11.61 2.08 3.55
C GLY A 108 10.31 2.56 2.92
N ALA A 109 10.10 3.87 2.94
CA ALA A 109 9.05 4.51 2.15
C ALA A 109 9.34 4.31 0.65
N VAL A 110 8.29 3.93 -0.07
CA VAL A 110 8.27 3.77 -1.51
C VAL A 110 7.17 4.66 -2.07
N HIS A 111 7.50 5.40 -3.11
CA HIS A 111 6.56 6.27 -3.83
C HIS A 111 6.62 5.91 -5.31
N ILE A 112 5.46 5.72 -5.91
CA ILE A 112 5.30 5.44 -7.33
C ILE A 112 4.58 6.64 -7.93
N HIS A 113 5.20 7.27 -8.90
CA HIS A 113 4.55 8.25 -9.76
C HIS A 113 4.10 7.53 -11.03
N CYS A 114 2.81 7.58 -11.32
CA CYS A 114 2.23 7.01 -12.52
C CYS A 114 1.46 8.10 -13.27
N ARG A 115 1.73 8.24 -14.56
CA ARG A 115 0.93 9.08 -15.47
C ARG A 115 0.30 8.20 -16.53
N ILE A 116 -0.98 8.43 -16.79
CA ILE A 116 -1.74 7.81 -17.87
C ILE A 116 -2.13 8.91 -18.86
N ALA A 117 -2.00 8.66 -20.16
CA ALA A 117 -2.34 9.59 -21.22
C ALA A 117 -3.00 8.85 -22.38
N ARG A 118 -3.63 9.57 -23.33
CA ARG A 118 -4.22 8.94 -24.52
C ARG A 118 -3.17 8.29 -25.42
N SER A 119 -1.96 8.83 -25.43
CA SER A 119 -0.81 8.27 -26.14
C SER A 119 0.48 8.42 -25.33
N PRO A 120 1.49 7.55 -25.53
CA PRO A 120 2.79 7.71 -24.87
C PRO A 120 3.48 9.04 -25.17
N ALA A 121 3.24 9.64 -26.34
CA ALA A 121 3.84 10.90 -26.76
C ALA A 121 3.36 12.11 -25.95
N GLU A 122 2.21 12.02 -25.28
CA GLU A 122 1.66 13.07 -24.43
C GLU A 122 2.34 13.11 -23.04
N ILE A 123 3.14 12.10 -22.68
CA ILE A 123 3.86 12.03 -21.40
C ILE A 123 5.25 12.62 -21.58
N THR A 124 5.43 13.88 -21.18
CA THR A 124 6.72 14.59 -21.27
C THR A 124 7.62 14.40 -20.05
N ALA A 125 7.03 14.15 -18.88
CA ALA A 125 7.73 13.86 -17.64
C ALA A 125 6.89 12.92 -16.78
N ILE A 126 7.54 11.93 -16.14
CA ILE A 126 6.83 10.92 -15.35
C ILE A 126 6.58 11.39 -13.91
N ARG A 127 7.51 12.18 -13.34
CA ARG A 127 7.37 12.68 -11.96
C ARG A 127 6.14 13.56 -11.85
N VAL A 128 5.26 13.26 -10.89
CA VAL A 128 4.09 14.09 -10.55
C VAL A 128 4.54 15.19 -9.61
N ALA A 129 4.26 16.45 -9.94
CA ALA A 129 4.64 17.58 -9.08
C ALA A 129 3.60 17.83 -7.98
N VAL A 130 3.95 18.75 -7.07
CA VAL A 130 3.08 19.20 -5.98
C VAL A 130 1.79 19.81 -6.56
N GLY A 131 0.64 19.35 -6.07
CA GLY A 131 -0.69 19.76 -6.52
C GLY A 131 -1.15 19.18 -7.87
N GLU A 132 -0.37 18.28 -8.50
CA GLU A 132 -0.71 17.70 -9.81
C GLU A 132 -1.36 16.31 -9.74
N ALA A 133 -1.36 15.64 -8.59
CA ALA A 133 -1.90 14.29 -8.45
C ALA A 133 -3.44 14.31 -8.45
N ASP A 134 -4.04 13.63 -9.41
CA ASP A 134 -5.48 13.41 -9.51
C ASP A 134 -5.95 12.34 -8.51
N ALA A 135 -5.10 11.34 -8.24
CA ALA A 135 -5.35 10.30 -7.26
C ALA A 135 -4.12 9.99 -6.40
N LEU A 136 -4.34 9.77 -5.10
CA LEU A 136 -3.32 9.33 -4.15
C LEU A 136 -3.77 8.02 -3.49
N ILE A 137 -2.94 6.98 -3.60
CA ILE A 137 -3.22 5.65 -3.07
C ILE A 137 -2.21 5.32 -1.96
N GLY A 138 -2.70 5.11 -0.73
CA GLY A 138 -1.88 4.71 0.42
C GLY A 138 -2.00 3.21 0.72
N GLY A 139 -0.89 2.49 0.59
CA GLY A 139 -0.79 1.03 0.78
C GLY A 139 -0.67 0.57 2.24
N ASP A 140 -0.22 1.42 3.16
CA ASP A 140 -0.14 1.14 4.60
C ASP A 140 -0.03 2.43 5.43
N LEU A 141 -0.34 2.33 6.74
CA LEU A 141 -0.28 3.44 7.71
C LEU A 141 1.13 3.80 8.21
N GLU A 142 2.12 2.94 8.01
CA GLU A 142 3.49 3.17 8.52
C GLU A 142 4.34 4.00 7.55
N GLY A 143 4.24 3.74 6.25
CA GLY A 143 4.79 4.60 5.19
C GLY A 143 4.12 5.97 5.15
N LEU A 144 2.93 6.08 5.76
CA LEU A 144 2.20 7.33 5.93
C LEU A 144 2.79 8.25 7.03
N GLY A 145 3.53 7.74 8.02
CA GLY A 145 3.94 8.54 9.20
C GLY A 145 4.92 9.68 8.94
N ALA A 146 5.81 9.55 7.95
CA ALA A 146 6.81 10.59 7.61
C ALA A 146 6.55 11.26 6.24
N GLY A 147 5.83 10.59 5.33
CA GLY A 147 5.59 11.07 3.96
C GLY A 147 4.18 11.63 3.69
N VAL A 148 3.20 11.46 4.58
CA VAL A 148 1.80 11.87 4.30
C VAL A 148 1.66 13.34 3.98
N MET A 149 2.29 14.22 4.77
CA MET A 149 2.10 15.66 4.56
C MET A 149 2.72 16.11 3.23
N GLU A 150 3.85 15.51 2.86
CA GLU A 150 4.50 15.75 1.57
C GLU A 150 3.64 15.21 0.40
N MET A 151 3.14 13.98 0.54
CA MET A 151 2.34 13.32 -0.50
C MET A 151 0.92 13.89 -0.62
N ALA A 152 0.31 14.35 0.49
CA ALA A 152 -0.95 15.08 0.48
C ALA A 152 -0.80 16.43 -0.24
N GLY A 153 0.39 17.04 -0.17
CA GLY A 153 0.73 18.21 -0.98
C GLY A 153 0.74 17.93 -2.48
N LEU A 154 0.92 16.68 -2.90
CA LEU A 154 0.84 16.31 -4.33
C LEU A 154 -0.61 16.30 -4.83
N ALA A 155 -1.62 16.08 -3.98
CA ALA A 155 -3.00 15.97 -4.42
C ALA A 155 -3.58 17.33 -4.87
N GLN A 156 -4.25 17.35 -6.02
CA GLN A 156 -5.03 18.50 -6.45
C GLN A 156 -6.28 18.69 -5.57
N LYS A 157 -6.84 19.92 -5.56
CA LYS A 157 -8.13 20.17 -4.90
C LYS A 157 -9.23 19.32 -5.55
N GLY A 158 -9.80 18.38 -4.79
CA GLY A 158 -10.80 17.42 -5.27
C GLY A 158 -10.25 16.06 -5.70
N GLY A 159 -8.93 15.84 -5.61
CA GLY A 159 -8.31 14.54 -5.85
C GLY A 159 -8.73 13.50 -4.81
N ALA A 160 -8.94 12.26 -5.25
CA ALA A 160 -9.35 11.16 -4.38
C ALA A 160 -8.14 10.59 -3.64
N VAL A 161 -8.18 10.63 -2.30
CA VAL A 161 -7.18 10.00 -1.43
C VAL A 161 -7.77 8.70 -0.90
N HIS A 162 -7.33 7.56 -1.44
CA HIS A 162 -7.76 6.25 -0.98
C HIS A 162 -6.72 5.66 -0.03
N ILE A 163 -7.04 5.62 1.27
CA ILE A 163 -6.19 5.07 2.32
C ILE A 163 -6.77 3.73 2.74
N HIS A 164 -6.04 2.63 2.51
CA HIS A 164 -6.45 1.33 3.04
C HIS A 164 -6.03 1.23 4.51
N CYS A 165 -6.94 1.59 5.41
CA CYS A 165 -6.83 1.30 6.85
C CYS A 165 -7.24 -0.16 7.09
N ARG A 166 -6.38 -0.96 7.73
CA ARG A 166 -6.67 -2.37 8.04
C ARG A 166 -7.86 -2.42 9.02
N ILE A 167 -8.92 -3.13 8.63
CA ILE A 167 -10.10 -3.46 9.44
C ILE A 167 -9.65 -3.89 10.83
N ALA A 168 -9.99 -3.08 11.84
CA ALA A 168 -9.84 -3.45 13.24
C ALA A 168 -10.55 -4.79 13.48
N ARG A 169 -9.85 -5.77 14.05
CA ARG A 169 -10.54 -6.94 14.59
C ARG A 169 -11.40 -6.47 15.76
N SER A 170 -12.69 -6.83 15.71
CA SER A 170 -13.61 -6.72 16.85
C SER A 170 -12.97 -7.30 18.10
N PRO A 171 -13.10 -6.66 19.27
CA PRO A 171 -12.75 -7.29 20.54
C PRO A 171 -13.76 -8.40 20.82
N ALA A 172 -13.28 -9.64 20.87
CA ALA A 172 -13.90 -10.78 21.54
C ALA A 172 -12.84 -11.86 21.79
#